data_AF-A0AAV7AGK7-F1
#
_entry.id   AF-A0AAV7AGK7-F1
#
_cell.length_a   1.000
_cell.length_b   1.000
_cell.length_c   1.000
_cell.angle_alpha   90.00
_cell.angle_beta   90.00
_cell.angle_gamma   90.00
#
_symmetry.space_group_name_H-M   'P 1'
#
loop_
_entity.id
_entity.type
_entity.pdbx_description
1 polymer ?
#
loop_
_entity_poly.entity_id
_entity_poly.type
_entity_poly.pdbx_seq_one_letter_code
_entity_poly.pdbx_strand_id
1 'polypeptide(L)'
;MDDLERDSFNSLEEEKDYWKDLAAKYKTCSLEAQEELNEFQVASREYEAELEAQLHQTESRNRDLLNQNNRLRMELESFRTKYEEHHAACYSQICTLENELSQTRAVRDQLQKYIRELEQANDDLERAKRATIISLEDFEQRLNQAIERNAFLESELDEKENHLECIQRLKDETRDLRPELAVQQKQEILKRSTSANQDGERMDIAVQASISVPSTPVGHRGSFSSLHSPVQFRKGSDDGYSGTPMGTPLTPSARISALNIVGDLLRKVGALESKLASCKHFIYEQSPNRPVAPLMAHVNNTREGSEHRFMKRLEFGAVSQNHPLQSMHSPQGIVKMIL
;
A
#
# COMPACT_ATOMS: atom_id res chain seq x y z
N MET A 1 54.57 -30.95 -91.78
CA MET A 1 55.97 -31.33 -92.07
C MET A 1 55.91 -32.37 -93.17
N ASP A 2 55.57 -31.94 -94.37
CA ASP A 2 55.63 -32.76 -95.58
C ASP A 2 55.59 -31.76 -96.72
N ASP A 3 56.76 -31.48 -97.26
CA ASP A 3 57.03 -31.12 -98.67
C ASP A 3 58.52 -30.79 -98.74
N LEU A 4 59.34 -31.84 -98.70
CA LEU A 4 60.66 -31.79 -99.32
C LEU A 4 60.43 -32.20 -100.78
N GLU A 5 59.79 -31.32 -101.54
CA GLU A 5 59.82 -31.41 -102.99
C GLU A 5 61.30 -31.41 -103.40
N ARG A 6 61.67 -32.41 -104.18
CA ARG A 6 63.04 -32.64 -104.61
C ARG A 6 63.34 -31.64 -105.71
N ASP A 7 63.68 -30.41 -105.31
CA ASP A 7 63.96 -29.31 -106.22
C ASP A 7 65.16 -29.66 -107.10
N SER A 8 64.93 -29.81 -108.41
CA SER A 8 66.01 -29.96 -109.38
C SER A 8 66.52 -28.57 -109.76
N PHE A 9 67.72 -28.23 -109.30
CA PHE A 9 68.34 -26.93 -109.55
C PHE A 9 68.93 -26.86 -110.97
N ASN A 10 68.73 -25.75 -111.67
CA ASN A 10 69.23 -25.56 -113.03
C ASN A 10 70.68 -25.02 -113.06
N SER A 11 71.23 -24.67 -111.89
CA SER A 11 72.60 -24.18 -111.67
C SER A 11 73.05 -24.43 -110.22
N LEU A 12 74.36 -24.65 -110.01
CA LEU A 12 74.97 -24.74 -108.67
C LEU A 12 74.78 -23.46 -107.82
N GLU A 13 74.63 -22.30 -108.47
CA GLU A 13 74.37 -21.04 -107.76
C GLU A 13 72.93 -21.00 -107.21
N GLU A 14 71.98 -21.57 -107.95
CA GLU A 14 70.56 -21.65 -107.56
C GLU A 14 70.35 -22.61 -106.37
N GLU A 15 71.08 -23.73 -106.34
CA GLU A 15 71.11 -24.65 -105.20
C GLU A 15 71.71 -24.00 -103.95
N LYS A 16 72.82 -23.27 -104.09
CA LYS A 16 73.49 -22.58 -103.00
C LYS A 16 72.61 -21.45 -102.42
N ASP A 17 71.96 -20.68 -103.27
CA ASP A 17 71.05 -19.62 -102.84
C ASP A 17 69.79 -20.21 -102.17
N TYR A 18 69.24 -21.32 -102.67
CA TYR A 18 68.13 -22.04 -102.03
C TYR A 18 68.47 -22.50 -100.60
N TRP A 19 69.60 -23.20 -100.40
CA TRP A 19 69.99 -23.68 -99.07
C TRP A 19 70.33 -22.52 -98.12
N LYS A 20 70.86 -21.42 -98.64
CA LYS A 20 71.13 -20.20 -97.87
C LYS A 20 69.85 -19.51 -97.41
N ASP A 21 68.86 -19.40 -98.30
CA ASP A 21 67.54 -18.87 -97.97
C ASP A 21 66.77 -19.79 -97.01
N LEU A 22 66.88 -21.10 -97.18
CA LEU A 22 66.27 -22.08 -96.27
C LEU A 22 66.92 -22.02 -94.88
N ALA A 23 68.25 -21.93 -94.80
CA ALA A 23 68.96 -21.73 -93.53
C ALA A 23 68.61 -20.39 -92.89
N ALA A 24 68.45 -19.32 -93.67
CA ALA A 24 67.99 -18.02 -93.19
C ALA A 24 66.56 -18.10 -92.63
N LYS A 25 65.63 -18.76 -93.33
CA LYS A 25 64.25 -19.01 -92.86
C LYS A 25 64.22 -19.80 -91.55
N TYR A 26 64.97 -20.90 -91.45
CA TYR A 26 65.04 -21.68 -90.20
C TYR A 26 65.66 -20.89 -89.05
N LYS A 27 66.68 -20.08 -89.32
CA LYS A 27 67.26 -19.18 -88.31
C LYS A 27 66.23 -18.17 -87.82
N THR A 28 65.51 -17.51 -88.73
CA THR A 28 64.45 -16.57 -88.36
C THR A 28 63.35 -17.27 -87.55
N CYS A 29 62.87 -18.42 -88.01
CA CYS A 29 61.84 -19.19 -87.29
C CYS A 29 62.31 -19.66 -85.89
N SER A 30 63.58 -20.04 -85.75
CA SER A 30 64.16 -20.37 -84.44
C SER A 30 64.27 -19.15 -83.52
N LEU A 31 64.56 -17.97 -84.06
CA LEU A 31 64.61 -16.73 -83.29
C LEU A 31 63.20 -16.31 -82.85
N GLU A 32 62.23 -16.35 -83.75
CA GLU A 32 60.81 -16.08 -83.45
C GLU A 32 60.27 -17.03 -82.37
N ALA A 33 60.54 -18.34 -82.48
CA ALA A 33 60.13 -19.31 -81.45
C ALA A 33 60.81 -19.06 -80.09
N GLN A 34 62.04 -18.55 -80.09
CA GLN A 34 62.75 -18.21 -78.86
C GLN A 34 62.22 -16.91 -78.23
N GLU A 35 61.86 -15.92 -79.05
CA GLU A 35 61.18 -14.70 -78.60
C GLU A 35 59.80 -15.02 -78.02
N GLU A 36 58.98 -15.82 -78.70
CA GLU A 36 57.66 -16.25 -78.23
C GLU A 36 57.77 -17.01 -76.89
N LEU A 37 58.74 -17.91 -76.75
CA LEU A 37 58.97 -18.61 -75.49
C LEU A 37 59.35 -17.63 -74.37
N ASN A 38 60.17 -16.63 -74.65
CA ASN A 38 60.57 -15.63 -73.66
C ASN A 38 59.36 -14.77 -73.25
N GLU A 39 58.56 -14.31 -74.21
CA GLU A 39 57.31 -13.59 -73.93
C GLU A 39 56.36 -14.41 -73.07
N PHE A 40 56.19 -15.71 -73.39
CA PHE A 40 55.37 -16.62 -72.58
C PHE A 40 55.92 -16.78 -71.16
N GLN A 41 57.24 -16.90 -70.99
CA GLN A 41 57.87 -17.00 -69.67
C GLN A 41 57.69 -15.73 -68.85
N VAL A 42 57.80 -14.56 -69.46
CA VAL A 42 57.56 -13.27 -68.79
C VAL A 42 56.09 -13.15 -68.41
N ALA A 43 55.17 -13.42 -69.34
CA ALA A 43 53.72 -13.37 -69.08
C ALA A 43 53.29 -14.34 -67.96
N SER A 44 53.87 -15.55 -67.91
CA SER A 44 53.62 -16.50 -66.82
C SER A 44 54.07 -15.96 -65.48
N ARG A 45 55.25 -15.35 -65.41
CA ARG A 45 55.76 -14.75 -64.16
C ARG A 45 54.93 -13.56 -63.71
N GLU A 46 54.51 -12.71 -64.63
CA GLU A 46 53.62 -11.57 -64.33
C GLU A 46 52.27 -12.08 -63.79
N TYR A 47 51.70 -13.10 -64.41
CA TYR A 47 50.45 -13.72 -63.95
C TYR A 47 50.60 -14.39 -62.58
N GLU A 48 51.69 -15.11 -62.33
CA GLU A 48 52.01 -15.68 -61.01
C GLU A 48 52.11 -14.58 -59.94
N ALA A 49 52.80 -13.47 -60.24
CA ALA A 49 52.91 -12.34 -59.32
C ALA A 49 51.54 -11.69 -59.03
N GLU A 50 50.65 -11.59 -60.02
CA GLU A 50 49.28 -11.12 -59.82
C GLU A 50 48.47 -12.06 -58.91
N LEU A 51 48.59 -13.38 -59.10
CA LEU A 51 47.94 -14.37 -58.25
C LEU A 51 48.47 -14.32 -56.81
N GLU A 52 49.78 -14.20 -56.62
CA GLU A 52 50.41 -14.05 -55.30
C GLU A 52 49.95 -12.76 -54.60
N ALA A 53 49.84 -11.65 -55.33
CA ALA A 53 49.33 -10.39 -54.79
C ALA A 53 47.86 -10.52 -54.33
N GLN A 54 47.02 -11.19 -55.12
CA GLN A 54 45.63 -11.47 -54.75
C GLN A 54 45.55 -12.39 -53.53
N LEU A 55 46.36 -13.46 -53.50
CA LEU A 55 46.44 -14.36 -52.35
C LEU A 55 46.81 -13.57 -51.08
N HIS A 56 47.88 -12.79 -51.12
CA HIS A 56 48.33 -11.97 -49.98
C HIS A 56 47.26 -10.97 -49.52
N GLN A 57 46.56 -10.31 -50.46
CA GLN A 57 45.45 -9.41 -50.13
C GLN A 57 44.31 -10.15 -49.42
N THR A 58 43.93 -11.32 -49.92
CA THR A 58 42.86 -12.13 -49.30
C THR A 58 43.26 -12.67 -47.93
N GLU A 59 44.50 -13.12 -47.76
CA GLU A 59 45.05 -13.57 -46.47
C GLU A 59 45.11 -12.43 -45.45
N SER A 60 45.57 -11.24 -45.86
CA SER A 60 45.56 -10.05 -45.01
C SER A 60 44.13 -9.70 -44.57
N ARG A 61 43.18 -9.68 -45.51
CA ARG A 61 41.77 -9.40 -45.20
C ARG A 61 41.19 -10.44 -44.24
N ASN A 62 41.53 -11.73 -44.43
CA ASN A 62 41.08 -12.80 -43.55
C ASN A 62 41.64 -12.63 -42.13
N ARG A 63 42.94 -12.31 -42.01
CA ARG A 63 43.59 -11.99 -40.74
C ARG A 63 42.90 -10.83 -40.03
N ASP A 64 42.59 -9.75 -40.74
CA ASP A 64 41.89 -8.59 -40.16
C ASP A 64 40.48 -8.95 -39.68
N LEU A 65 39.73 -9.71 -40.47
CA LEU A 65 38.41 -10.21 -40.09
C LEU A 65 38.47 -11.12 -38.86
N LEU A 66 39.46 -12.00 -38.76
CA LEU A 66 39.68 -12.84 -37.58
C LEU A 66 39.98 -12.01 -36.34
N ASN A 67 40.85 -11.00 -36.46
CA ASN A 67 41.15 -10.09 -35.34
C ASN A 67 39.91 -9.31 -34.89
N GLN A 68 39.10 -8.81 -35.83
CA GLN A 68 37.83 -8.15 -35.53
C GLN A 68 36.84 -9.10 -34.87
N ASN A 69 36.74 -10.34 -35.37
CA ASN A 69 35.85 -11.35 -34.79
C ASN A 69 36.26 -11.68 -33.34
N ASN A 70 37.55 -11.88 -33.09
CA ASN A 70 38.07 -12.12 -31.74
C ASN A 70 37.81 -10.95 -30.80
N ARG A 71 38.02 -9.71 -31.27
CA ARG A 71 37.69 -8.51 -30.50
C ARG A 71 36.20 -8.44 -30.15
N LEU A 72 35.33 -8.63 -31.13
CA LEU A 72 33.88 -8.62 -30.91
C LEU A 72 33.44 -9.74 -29.96
N ARG A 73 34.04 -10.93 -30.04
CA ARG A 73 33.79 -12.02 -29.08
C ARG A 73 34.17 -11.63 -27.65
N MET A 74 35.34 -11.01 -27.46
CA MET A 74 35.75 -10.53 -26.13
C MET A 74 34.83 -9.43 -25.60
N GLU A 75 34.41 -8.50 -26.46
CA GLU A 75 33.46 -7.44 -26.09
C GLU A 75 32.10 -8.05 -25.69
N LEU A 76 31.59 -9.02 -26.46
CA LEU A 76 30.37 -9.74 -26.13
C LEU A 76 30.46 -10.47 -24.79
N GLU A 77 31.56 -11.18 -24.53
CA GLU A 77 31.76 -11.89 -23.26
C GLU A 77 31.86 -10.91 -22.08
N SER A 78 32.49 -9.75 -22.28
CA SER A 78 32.55 -8.68 -21.28
C SER A 78 31.16 -8.12 -20.98
N PHE A 79 30.34 -7.85 -22.00
CA PHE A 79 28.96 -7.37 -21.80
C PHE A 79 28.09 -8.44 -21.13
N ARG A 80 28.27 -9.70 -21.50
CA ARG A 80 27.57 -10.82 -20.87
C ARG A 80 27.89 -10.91 -19.38
N THR A 81 29.18 -10.90 -19.03
CA THR A 81 29.63 -10.95 -17.62
C THR A 81 29.06 -9.78 -16.83
N LYS A 82 29.15 -8.56 -17.35
CA LYS A 82 28.58 -7.35 -16.70
C LYS A 82 27.07 -7.44 -16.51
N TYR A 83 26.36 -7.97 -17.51
CA TYR A 83 24.92 -8.18 -17.42
C TYR A 83 24.57 -9.22 -16.36
N GLU A 84 25.27 -10.35 -16.32
CA GLU A 84 25.07 -11.41 -15.34
C GLU A 84 25.36 -10.92 -13.91
N GLU A 85 26.45 -10.16 -13.71
CA GLU A 85 26.78 -9.51 -12.43
C GLU A 85 25.70 -8.53 -11.98
N HIS A 86 25.27 -7.63 -12.86
CA HIS A 86 24.20 -6.68 -12.55
C HIS A 86 22.88 -7.39 -12.25
N HIS A 87 22.54 -8.40 -13.04
CA HIS A 87 21.33 -9.19 -12.84
C HIS A 87 21.36 -9.91 -11.49
N ALA A 88 22.49 -10.54 -11.13
CA ALA A 88 22.66 -11.20 -9.84
C ALA A 88 22.55 -10.21 -8.67
N ALA A 89 23.17 -9.04 -8.77
CA ALA A 89 23.10 -7.99 -7.76
C ALA A 89 21.67 -7.46 -7.58
N CYS A 90 20.98 -7.15 -8.69
CA CYS A 90 19.58 -6.71 -8.66
C CYS A 90 18.66 -7.79 -8.08
N TYR A 91 18.86 -9.05 -8.46
CA TYR A 91 18.09 -10.17 -7.92
C TYR A 91 18.30 -10.31 -6.41
N SER A 92 19.54 -10.27 -5.93
CA SER A 92 19.84 -10.29 -4.51
C SER A 92 19.19 -9.11 -3.76
N GLN A 93 19.19 -7.91 -4.34
CA GLN A 93 18.55 -6.75 -3.75
C GLN A 93 17.02 -6.91 -3.67
N ILE A 94 16.40 -7.45 -4.71
CA ILE A 94 14.96 -7.75 -4.73
C ILE A 94 14.63 -8.74 -3.61
N CYS A 95 15.38 -9.84 -3.48
CA CYS A 95 15.16 -10.82 -2.41
C CYS A 95 15.29 -10.20 -1.02
N THR A 96 16.28 -9.34 -0.79
CA THR A 96 16.44 -8.63 0.49
C THR A 96 15.23 -7.73 0.78
N LEU A 97 14.80 -6.93 -0.20
CA LEU A 97 13.65 -6.04 -0.04
C LEU A 97 12.33 -6.82 0.19
N GLU A 98 12.15 -7.95 -0.51
CA GLU A 98 10.99 -8.83 -0.30
C GLU A 98 10.98 -9.41 1.13
N ASN A 99 12.15 -9.83 1.63
CA ASN A 99 12.30 -10.32 3.00
C ASN A 99 11.99 -9.22 4.02
N GLU A 100 12.57 -8.02 3.89
CA GLU A 100 12.30 -6.87 4.78
C GLU A 100 10.83 -6.47 4.76
N LEU A 101 10.19 -6.47 3.59
CA LEU A 101 8.78 -6.18 3.44
C LEU A 101 7.90 -7.24 4.10
N SER A 102 8.26 -8.52 3.99
CA SER A 102 7.57 -9.61 4.69
C SER A 102 7.71 -9.50 6.22
N GLN A 103 8.91 -9.17 6.71
CA GLN A 103 9.20 -8.96 8.12
C GLN A 103 8.42 -7.77 8.67
N THR A 104 8.41 -6.64 7.96
CA THR A 104 7.66 -5.44 8.35
C THR A 104 6.16 -5.71 8.42
N ARG A 105 5.62 -6.49 7.47
CA ARG A 105 4.20 -6.93 7.52
C ARG A 105 3.92 -7.80 8.73
N ALA A 106 4.80 -8.77 9.03
CA ALA A 106 4.64 -9.63 10.20
C ALA A 106 4.67 -8.83 11.52
N VAL A 107 5.60 -7.87 11.66
CA VAL A 107 5.68 -6.99 12.84
C VAL A 107 4.42 -6.12 12.96
N ARG A 108 3.94 -5.53 11.86
CA ARG A 108 2.68 -4.77 11.85
C ARG A 108 1.51 -5.63 12.33
N ASP A 109 1.40 -6.85 11.84
CA ASP A 109 0.29 -7.74 12.21
C ASP A 109 0.37 -8.16 13.69
N GLN A 110 1.58 -8.38 14.22
CA GLN A 110 1.81 -8.61 15.65
C GLN A 110 1.42 -7.40 16.50
N LEU A 111 1.85 -6.20 16.11
CA LEU A 111 1.48 -4.96 16.82
C LEU A 111 -0.03 -4.73 16.79
N GLN A 112 -0.69 -5.01 15.68
CA GLN A 112 -2.14 -4.88 15.58
C GLN A 112 -2.88 -5.91 16.45
N LYS A 113 -2.33 -7.13 16.60
CA LYS A 113 -2.85 -8.10 17.56
C LYS A 113 -2.65 -7.59 19.00
N TYR A 114 -1.46 -7.09 19.32
CA TYR A 114 -1.15 -6.57 20.64
C TYR A 114 -2.02 -5.37 21.03
N ILE A 115 -2.34 -4.48 20.10
CA ILE A 115 -3.28 -3.37 20.32
C ILE A 115 -4.65 -3.90 20.74
N ARG A 116 -5.19 -4.92 20.06
CA ARG A 116 -6.49 -5.52 20.42
C ARG A 116 -6.45 -6.18 21.81
N GLU A 117 -5.34 -6.83 22.16
CA GLU A 117 -5.15 -7.41 23.49
C GLU A 117 -5.12 -6.33 24.59
N LEU A 118 -4.48 -5.19 24.33
CA LEU A 118 -4.48 -4.04 25.24
C LEU A 118 -5.86 -3.39 25.36
N GLU A 119 -6.59 -3.24 24.26
CA GLU A 119 -7.97 -2.74 24.26
C GLU A 119 -8.87 -3.63 25.11
N GLN A 120 -8.78 -4.96 24.93
CA GLN A 120 -9.54 -5.92 25.75
C GLN A 120 -9.18 -5.84 27.23
N ALA A 121 -7.88 -5.78 27.56
CA ALA A 121 -7.44 -5.65 28.96
C ALA A 121 -7.93 -4.34 29.60
N ASN A 122 -8.02 -3.26 28.82
CA ASN A 122 -8.55 -1.99 29.29
C ASN A 122 -10.07 -2.07 29.54
N ASP A 123 -10.84 -2.70 28.64
CA ASP A 123 -12.27 -2.94 28.86
C ASP A 123 -12.53 -3.77 30.13
N ASP A 124 -11.70 -4.79 30.37
CA ASP A 124 -11.76 -5.63 31.58
C ASP A 124 -11.43 -4.82 32.83
N LEU A 125 -10.43 -3.93 32.76
CA LEU A 125 -10.07 -3.02 33.85
C LEU A 125 -11.19 -2.03 34.16
N GLU A 126 -11.82 -1.44 33.14
CA GLU A 126 -12.97 -0.57 33.32
C GLU A 126 -14.16 -1.29 33.95
N ARG A 127 -14.41 -2.55 33.55
CA ARG A 127 -15.45 -3.39 34.14
C ARG A 127 -15.16 -3.65 35.62
N ALA A 128 -13.93 -4.01 35.96
CA ALA A 128 -13.50 -4.24 37.34
C ALA A 128 -13.62 -2.96 38.19
N LYS A 129 -13.26 -1.80 37.61
CA LYS A 129 -13.44 -0.48 38.25
C LYS A 129 -14.91 -0.21 38.56
N ARG A 130 -15.82 -0.42 37.60
CA ARG A 130 -17.27 -0.22 37.81
C ARG A 130 -17.81 -1.14 38.90
N ALA A 131 -17.44 -2.42 38.90
CA ALA A 131 -17.84 -3.36 39.94
C ALA A 131 -17.33 -2.95 41.33
N THR A 132 -16.09 -2.45 41.40
CA THR A 132 -15.50 -1.96 42.65
C THR A 132 -16.24 -0.73 43.18
N ILE A 133 -16.57 0.24 42.32
CA ILE A 133 -17.35 1.43 42.70
C ILE A 133 -18.70 1.03 43.27
N ILE A 134 -19.46 0.16 42.58
CA ILE A 134 -20.77 -0.31 43.04
C ILE A 134 -20.64 -1.04 44.40
N SER A 135 -19.59 -1.84 44.59
CA SER A 135 -19.36 -2.51 45.87
C SER A 135 -19.08 -1.51 46.99
N LEU A 136 -18.31 -0.44 46.72
CA LEU A 136 -18.05 0.60 47.70
C LEU A 136 -19.33 1.38 48.04
N GLU A 137 -20.14 1.72 47.05
CA GLU A 137 -21.43 2.39 47.24
C GLU A 137 -22.40 1.55 48.10
N ASP A 138 -22.44 0.22 47.90
CA ASP A 138 -23.24 -0.68 48.76
C ASP A 138 -22.72 -0.69 50.22
N PHE A 139 -21.39 -0.70 50.41
CA PHE A 139 -20.81 -0.58 51.75
C PHE A 139 -21.15 0.75 52.42
N GLU A 140 -21.05 1.86 51.70
CA GLU A 140 -21.42 3.20 52.19
C GLU A 140 -22.90 3.24 52.57
N GLN A 141 -23.79 2.68 51.74
CA GLN A 141 -25.21 2.64 52.04
C GLN A 141 -25.51 1.82 53.30
N ARG A 142 -24.88 0.66 53.47
CA ARG A 142 -25.04 -0.17 54.68
C ARG A 142 -24.53 0.55 55.93
N LEU A 143 -23.41 1.25 55.81
CA LEU A 143 -22.83 2.03 56.91
C LEU A 143 -23.77 3.17 57.29
N ASN A 144 -24.32 3.90 56.33
CA ASN A 144 -25.30 4.96 56.58
C ASN A 144 -26.55 4.42 57.28
N GLN A 145 -27.10 3.28 56.83
CA GLN A 145 -28.23 2.65 57.52
C GLN A 145 -27.88 2.19 58.95
N ALA A 146 -26.63 1.79 59.21
CA ALA A 146 -26.18 1.46 60.55
C ALA A 146 -26.07 2.71 61.44
N ILE A 147 -25.60 3.83 60.89
CA ILE A 147 -25.59 5.14 61.57
C ILE A 147 -27.02 5.57 61.91
N GLU A 148 -27.95 5.52 60.95
CA GLU A 148 -29.36 5.87 61.18
C GLU A 148 -30.00 5.04 62.28
N ARG A 149 -29.75 3.71 62.30
CA ARG A 149 -30.22 2.84 63.37
C ARG A 149 -29.60 3.18 64.72
N ASN A 150 -28.30 3.49 64.77
CA ASN A 150 -27.65 3.88 66.01
C ASN A 150 -28.21 5.21 66.55
N ALA A 151 -28.43 6.21 65.69
CA ALA A 151 -29.05 7.47 66.09
C ALA A 151 -30.48 7.29 66.62
N PHE A 152 -31.26 6.39 66.00
CA PHE A 152 -32.58 6.02 66.51
C PHE A 152 -32.51 5.37 67.90
N LEU A 153 -31.61 4.40 68.08
CA LEU A 153 -31.39 3.75 69.38
C LEU A 153 -30.89 4.74 70.45
N GLU A 154 -30.04 5.69 70.09
CA GLU A 154 -29.59 6.76 70.99
C GLU A 154 -30.77 7.61 71.47
N SER A 155 -31.69 7.99 70.57
CA SER A 155 -32.91 8.70 70.97
C SER A 155 -33.85 7.89 71.86
N GLU A 156 -33.98 6.57 71.63
CA GLU A 156 -34.75 5.70 72.53
C GLU A 156 -34.12 5.60 73.92
N LEU A 157 -32.77 5.62 74.01
CA LEU A 157 -32.06 5.67 75.28
C LEU A 157 -32.27 7.00 76.00
N ASP A 158 -32.23 8.12 75.27
CA ASP A 158 -32.51 9.46 75.82
C ASP A 158 -33.96 9.56 76.36
N GLU A 159 -34.95 9.04 75.63
CA GLU A 159 -36.34 8.98 76.11
C GLU A 159 -36.47 8.15 77.38
N LYS A 160 -35.79 7.01 77.43
CA LYS A 160 -35.74 6.16 78.61
C LYS A 160 -35.10 6.87 79.80
N GLU A 161 -34.00 7.61 79.59
CA GLU A 161 -33.35 8.43 80.61
C GLU A 161 -34.30 9.52 81.13
N ASN A 162 -34.96 10.26 80.23
CA ASN A 162 -35.98 11.26 80.58
C ASN A 162 -37.12 10.67 81.42
N HIS A 163 -37.61 9.48 81.08
CA HIS A 163 -38.62 8.77 81.89
C HIS A 163 -38.10 8.38 83.26
N LEU A 164 -36.85 7.92 83.36
CA LEU A 164 -36.22 7.61 84.65
C LEU A 164 -36.09 8.86 85.52
N GLU A 165 -35.71 10.01 84.96
CA GLU A 165 -35.70 11.28 85.67
C GLU A 165 -37.10 11.68 86.17
N CYS A 166 -38.12 11.60 85.32
CA CYS A 166 -39.50 11.90 85.71
C CYS A 166 -39.99 10.98 86.84
N ILE A 167 -39.70 9.68 86.75
CA ILE A 167 -40.00 8.72 87.83
C ILE A 167 -39.27 9.11 89.11
N GLN A 168 -38.00 9.52 89.02
CA GLN A 168 -37.22 9.92 90.18
C GLN A 168 -37.81 11.18 90.82
N ARG A 169 -38.18 12.20 90.03
CA ARG A 169 -38.87 13.41 90.53
C ARG A 169 -40.20 13.07 91.21
N LEU A 170 -41.05 12.25 90.59
CA LEU A 170 -42.32 11.82 91.19
C LEU A 170 -42.11 11.00 92.47
N LYS A 171 -41.06 10.19 92.55
CA LYS A 171 -40.68 9.48 93.78
C LYS A 171 -40.28 10.45 94.88
N ASP A 172 -39.50 11.48 94.56
CA ASP A 172 -39.11 12.53 95.51
C ASP A 172 -40.33 13.34 95.96
N GLU A 173 -41.23 13.76 95.06
CA GLU A 173 -42.50 14.41 95.40
C GLU A 173 -43.38 13.52 96.28
N THR A 174 -43.51 12.22 95.96
CA THR A 174 -44.26 11.27 96.79
C THR A 174 -43.62 11.12 98.18
N ARG A 175 -42.29 11.20 98.26
CA ARG A 175 -41.56 11.16 99.53
C ARG A 175 -41.80 12.43 100.36
N ASP A 176 -41.86 13.59 99.72
CA ASP A 176 -42.05 14.89 100.36
C ASP A 176 -43.52 15.13 100.77
N LEU A 177 -44.48 14.65 99.98
CA LEU A 177 -45.90 14.72 100.31
C LEU A 177 -46.32 13.74 101.41
N ARG A 178 -45.60 12.62 101.61
CA ARG A 178 -45.88 11.68 102.72
C ARG A 178 -45.88 12.34 104.11
N PRO A 179 -44.87 13.12 104.52
CA PRO A 179 -44.90 13.82 105.79
C PRO A 179 -45.98 14.91 105.81
N GLU A 180 -46.27 15.60 104.71
CA GLU A 180 -47.38 16.55 104.63
C GLU A 180 -48.74 15.88 104.87
N LEU A 181 -48.99 14.71 104.25
CA LEU A 181 -50.18 13.90 104.48
C LEU A 181 -50.23 13.33 105.90
N ALA A 182 -49.09 12.94 106.50
CA ALA A 182 -49.04 12.51 107.90
C ALA A 182 -49.36 13.67 108.87
N VAL A 183 -48.95 14.90 108.53
CA VAL A 183 -49.30 16.12 109.26
C VAL A 183 -50.77 16.49 109.04
N GLN A 184 -51.30 16.39 107.82
CA GLN A 184 -52.72 16.56 107.54
C GLN A 184 -53.56 15.49 108.24
N GLN A 185 -53.13 14.23 108.33
CA GLN A 185 -53.81 13.21 109.15
C GLN A 185 -53.78 13.58 110.63
N LYS A 186 -52.67 14.10 111.17
CA LYS A 186 -52.63 14.62 112.55
C LYS A 186 -53.52 15.84 112.74
N GLN A 187 -53.62 16.74 111.74
CA GLN A 187 -54.52 17.89 111.76
C GLN A 187 -55.99 17.50 111.54
N GLU A 188 -56.29 16.49 110.74
CA GLU A 188 -57.61 15.89 110.54
C GLU A 188 -58.02 15.14 111.81
N ILE A 189 -57.13 14.45 112.52
CA ILE A 189 -57.41 13.91 113.87
C ILE A 189 -57.68 15.04 114.88
N LEU A 190 -57.11 16.24 114.68
CA LEU A 190 -57.37 17.43 115.50
C LEU A 190 -58.60 18.25 115.06
N LYS A 191 -59.02 18.18 113.79
CA LYS A 191 -60.15 18.92 113.21
C LYS A 191 -61.41 18.07 113.07
N ARG A 192 -61.27 16.74 113.07
CA ARG A 192 -62.36 15.74 113.19
C ARG A 192 -62.80 15.52 114.64
N SER A 193 -62.67 16.56 115.48
CA SER A 193 -63.47 16.75 116.69
C SER A 193 -64.55 17.83 116.50
N THR A 194 -64.66 18.48 115.33
CA THR A 194 -65.79 19.37 115.04
C THR A 194 -66.21 19.31 113.57
N SER A 195 -67.40 18.73 113.40
CA SER A 195 -68.35 18.90 112.29
C SER A 195 -68.24 17.95 111.10
N ALA A 196 -69.39 17.30 110.89
CA ALA A 196 -69.73 16.34 109.88
C ALA A 196 -70.51 16.99 108.72
N ASN A 197 -70.63 16.22 107.61
CA ASN A 197 -71.65 16.30 106.54
C ASN A 197 -71.46 17.46 105.53
N GLN A 198 -71.63 17.31 104.20
CA GLN A 198 -72.57 16.49 103.44
C GLN A 198 -72.22 16.49 101.92
N ASP A 199 -72.53 15.36 101.25
CA ASP A 199 -73.20 15.13 99.94
C ASP A 199 -72.77 15.71 98.56
N GLY A 200 -72.88 14.80 97.58
CA GLY A 200 -73.33 15.02 96.18
C GLY A 200 -72.23 15.38 95.17
N GLU A 201 -72.12 14.87 93.93
CA GLU A 201 -72.95 14.10 93.00
C GLU A 201 -71.98 13.44 91.98
N ARG A 202 -72.02 12.13 91.70
CA ARG A 202 -72.62 11.48 90.52
C ARG A 202 -72.68 12.31 89.21
N MET A 203 -71.81 12.00 88.24
CA MET A 203 -72.25 11.72 86.86
C MET A 203 -71.21 10.89 86.08
N ASP A 204 -71.73 10.15 85.11
CA ASP A 204 -71.26 8.93 84.49
C ASP A 204 -71.11 9.12 82.96
N ILE A 205 -70.24 8.30 82.34
CA ILE A 205 -70.43 7.58 81.05
C ILE A 205 -70.07 8.22 79.67
N ALA A 206 -69.39 7.35 78.89
CA ALA A 206 -69.29 7.13 77.42
C ALA A 206 -68.48 8.12 76.57
N VAL A 207 -67.37 7.71 75.94
CA VAL A 207 -67.24 6.84 74.73
C VAL A 207 -68.01 7.38 73.53
N GLN A 208 -67.28 7.93 72.55
CA GLN A 208 -67.56 7.63 71.13
C GLN A 208 -66.25 7.51 70.34
N ALA A 209 -66.08 6.31 69.80
CA ALA A 209 -65.24 5.99 68.67
C ALA A 209 -65.97 6.40 67.38
N SER A 210 -65.20 6.85 66.38
CA SER A 210 -65.64 6.91 64.99
C SER A 210 -64.59 6.22 64.13
N ILE A 211 -64.90 4.98 63.77
CA ILE A 211 -64.27 4.21 62.70
C ILE A 211 -64.93 4.64 61.40
N SER A 212 -64.13 5.09 60.42
CA SER A 212 -64.51 5.18 59.02
C SER A 212 -63.29 4.93 58.10
N VAL A 213 -63.31 3.79 57.42
CA VAL A 213 -62.62 3.44 56.16
C VAL A 213 -63.70 2.83 55.24
N PRO A 214 -63.59 2.72 53.89
CA PRO A 214 -62.50 3.07 52.96
C PRO A 214 -62.95 3.83 51.67
N SER A 215 -62.00 4.27 50.81
CA SER A 215 -61.98 4.03 49.34
C SER A 215 -60.82 4.75 48.63
N THR A 216 -60.10 3.95 47.84
CA THR A 216 -59.03 4.23 46.87
C THR A 216 -59.52 5.07 45.66
N PRO A 217 -58.63 5.77 44.89
CA PRO A 217 -57.82 5.09 43.88
C PRO A 217 -56.34 5.50 43.83
N VAL A 218 -55.54 4.46 43.60
CA VAL A 218 -54.26 4.35 42.91
C VAL A 218 -53.75 5.61 42.19
N GLY A 219 -52.62 6.12 42.66
CA GLY A 219 -51.65 6.92 41.90
C GLY A 219 -50.27 6.33 42.13
N HIS A 220 -49.72 5.65 41.13
CA HIS A 220 -48.44 4.94 41.22
C HIS A 220 -47.27 5.87 41.54
N ARG A 221 -46.40 5.35 42.41
CA ARG A 221 -45.04 5.79 42.68
C ARG A 221 -44.27 6.03 41.38
N GLY A 222 -43.56 7.16 41.36
CA GLY A 222 -42.40 7.32 40.52
C GLY A 222 -41.23 6.44 40.97
N SER A 223 -40.35 6.24 40.00
CA SER A 223 -38.93 5.91 40.14
C SER A 223 -38.57 4.47 40.52
N PHE A 224 -38.43 3.65 39.48
CA PHE A 224 -37.42 2.61 39.40
C PHE A 224 -36.57 2.88 38.17
N SER A 225 -35.27 2.99 38.41
CA SER A 225 -34.19 2.91 37.45
C SER A 225 -34.24 1.57 36.71
N SER A 226 -34.13 1.61 35.39
CA SER A 226 -33.77 0.47 34.56
C SER A 226 -33.18 1.00 33.26
N LEU A 227 -31.84 1.00 33.20
CA LEU A 227 -31.08 0.95 31.96
C LEU A 227 -31.68 -0.10 31.03
N HIS A 228 -31.86 0.24 29.75
CA HIS A 228 -31.54 -0.64 28.62
C HIS A 228 -31.59 0.20 27.34
N SER A 229 -30.43 0.74 26.96
CA SER A 229 -30.17 1.08 25.55
C SER A 229 -29.80 -0.19 24.81
N PRO A 230 -30.40 -0.47 23.64
CA PRO A 230 -29.71 -1.22 22.61
C PRO A 230 -29.15 -0.24 21.59
N VAL A 231 -27.83 -0.22 21.56
CA VAL A 231 -27.01 0.13 20.42
C VAL A 231 -27.57 -0.52 19.15
N GLN A 232 -27.82 0.29 18.12
CA GLN A 232 -27.83 -0.18 16.73
C GLN A 232 -26.65 0.44 15.99
N PHE A 233 -25.49 -0.19 16.16
CA PHE A 233 -24.51 -0.32 15.09
C PHE A 233 -24.90 -1.55 14.27
N ARG A 234 -25.15 -1.39 12.97
CA ARG A 234 -25.04 -2.48 12.01
C ARG A 234 -24.27 -1.99 10.78
N LYS A 235 -23.12 -2.64 10.57
CA LYS A 235 -22.41 -2.73 9.31
C LYS A 235 -22.28 -4.22 8.95
N GLY A 236 -22.51 -4.53 7.67
CA GLY A 236 -22.37 -5.83 7.00
C GLY A 236 -23.45 -5.93 5.91
N SER A 237 -23.15 -5.67 4.62
CA SER A 237 -22.69 -6.65 3.60
C SER A 237 -23.77 -7.72 3.37
N ASP A 238 -24.40 -7.92 2.20
CA ASP A 238 -23.89 -7.96 0.82
C ASP A 238 -25.06 -7.95 -0.22
N ASP A 239 -24.72 -7.66 -1.48
CA ASP A 239 -25.41 -7.90 -2.77
C ASP A 239 -26.78 -7.28 -3.15
N GLY A 240 -26.79 -6.61 -4.32
CA GLY A 240 -28.03 -6.28 -5.06
C GLY A 240 -27.91 -5.10 -6.04
N TYR A 241 -27.82 -5.41 -7.32
CA TYR A 241 -27.67 -4.54 -8.49
C TYR A 241 -28.78 -3.47 -8.69
N SER A 242 -28.36 -2.31 -9.23
CA SER A 242 -29.15 -1.25 -9.90
C SER A 242 -29.98 -0.27 -9.05
N GLY A 243 -29.76 1.03 -9.30
CA GLY A 243 -30.70 2.10 -9.00
C GLY A 243 -30.13 3.26 -8.21
N THR A 244 -29.36 4.13 -8.87
CA THR A 244 -29.11 5.49 -8.39
C THR A 244 -30.45 6.18 -8.09
N PRO A 245 -30.56 6.89 -6.95
CA PRO A 245 -30.71 8.33 -7.10
C PRO A 245 -29.85 9.13 -6.11
N MET A 246 -29.13 10.08 -6.68
CA MET A 246 -28.79 11.40 -6.13
C MET A 246 -28.65 11.56 -4.60
N GLY A 247 -27.40 11.77 -4.18
CA GLY A 247 -27.10 12.97 -3.38
C GLY A 247 -26.98 12.80 -1.88
N THR A 248 -26.32 11.76 -1.37
CA THR A 248 -25.71 11.86 -0.04
C THR A 248 -24.45 12.72 -0.13
N PRO A 249 -24.37 13.88 0.55
CA PRO A 249 -23.16 14.69 0.52
C PRO A 249 -22.02 13.89 1.14
N LEU A 250 -20.94 13.71 0.37
CA LEU A 250 -19.71 13.09 0.87
C LEU A 250 -19.32 13.77 2.18
N THR A 251 -19.01 12.96 3.20
CA THR A 251 -18.50 13.47 4.48
C THR A 251 -17.28 14.36 4.23
N PRO A 252 -17.07 15.45 5.00
CA PRO A 252 -15.94 16.35 4.79
C PRO A 252 -14.59 15.63 4.69
N SER A 253 -14.40 14.56 5.48
CA SER A 253 -13.21 13.71 5.43
C SER A 253 -13.09 12.91 4.11
N ALA A 254 -14.17 12.31 3.61
CA ALA A 254 -14.17 11.61 2.32
C ALA A 254 -13.90 12.55 1.14
N ARG A 255 -14.43 13.78 1.21
CA ARG A 255 -14.18 14.82 0.20
C ARG A 255 -12.72 15.25 0.17
N ILE A 256 -12.12 15.53 1.34
CA ILE A 256 -10.71 15.95 1.45
C ILE A 256 -9.78 14.82 1.00
N SER A 257 -10.06 13.58 1.41
CA SER A 257 -9.29 12.41 0.97
C SER A 257 -9.36 12.21 -0.55
N ALA A 258 -10.56 12.34 -1.15
CA ALA A 258 -10.73 12.23 -2.59
C ALA A 258 -9.97 13.33 -3.35
N LEU A 259 -10.02 14.58 -2.87
CA LEU A 259 -9.27 15.69 -3.47
C LEU A 259 -7.75 15.50 -3.37
N ASN A 260 -7.24 14.97 -2.26
CA ASN A 260 -5.81 14.66 -2.12
C ASN A 260 -5.38 13.57 -3.09
N ILE A 261 -6.16 12.49 -3.23
CA ILE A 261 -5.89 11.41 -4.18
C ILE A 261 -5.88 11.94 -5.62
N VAL A 262 -6.88 12.76 -5.98
CA VAL A 262 -6.95 13.40 -7.31
C VAL A 262 -5.75 14.34 -7.53
N GLY A 263 -5.36 15.11 -6.52
CA GLY A 263 -4.19 15.98 -6.57
C GLY A 263 -2.88 15.20 -6.79
N ASP A 264 -2.70 14.08 -6.09
CA ASP A 264 -1.54 13.20 -6.25
C ASP A 264 -1.51 12.53 -7.63
N LEU A 265 -2.67 12.10 -8.13
CA LEU A 265 -2.81 11.55 -9.48
C LEU A 265 -2.44 12.59 -10.54
N LEU A 266 -2.94 13.82 -10.44
CA LEU A 266 -2.59 14.90 -11.37
C LEU A 266 -1.10 15.22 -11.35
N ARG A 267 -0.47 15.23 -10.17
CA ARG A 267 0.98 15.43 -10.04
C ARG A 267 1.78 14.30 -10.69
N LYS A 268 1.36 13.05 -10.50
CA LYS A 268 1.98 11.87 -11.13
C LYS A 268 1.80 11.89 -12.65
N VAL A 269 0.61 12.26 -13.14
CA VAL A 269 0.35 12.42 -14.58
C VAL A 269 1.24 13.51 -15.17
N GLY A 270 1.35 14.69 -14.53
CA GLY A 270 2.27 15.74 -14.99
C GLY A 270 3.74 15.31 -15.01
N ALA A 271 4.19 14.53 -14.03
CA ALA A 271 5.55 13.96 -14.03
C ALA A 271 5.75 12.93 -15.15
N LEU A 272 4.74 12.11 -15.44
CA LEU A 272 4.76 11.16 -16.56
C LEU A 272 4.77 11.87 -17.91
N GLU A 273 3.98 12.94 -18.07
CA GLU A 273 3.97 13.76 -19.28
C GLU A 273 5.32 14.44 -19.52
N SER A 274 5.97 14.95 -18.47
CA SER A 274 7.33 15.51 -18.56
C SER A 274 8.36 14.47 -18.99
N LYS A 275 8.31 13.26 -18.40
CA LYS A 275 9.19 12.15 -18.82
C LYS A 275 8.91 11.70 -20.26
N LEU A 276 7.65 11.63 -20.66
CA LEU A 276 7.25 11.28 -22.02
C LEU A 276 7.76 12.33 -23.02
N ALA A 277 7.66 13.62 -22.69
CA ALA A 277 8.20 14.71 -23.50
C ALA A 277 9.73 14.60 -23.63
N SER A 278 10.43 14.27 -22.54
CA SER A 278 11.87 14.03 -22.54
C SER A 278 12.26 12.81 -23.40
N CYS A 279 11.53 11.70 -23.31
CA CYS A 279 11.74 10.53 -24.17
C CYS A 279 11.48 10.86 -25.65
N LYS A 280 10.43 11.63 -25.96
CA LYS A 280 10.17 12.09 -27.33
C LYS A 280 11.31 12.95 -27.87
N HIS A 281 11.85 13.85 -27.04
CA HIS A 281 12.99 14.69 -27.43
C HIS A 281 14.25 13.86 -27.67
N PHE A 282 14.53 12.91 -26.78
CA PHE A 282 15.66 11.98 -26.92
C PHE A 282 15.56 11.11 -28.18
N ILE A 283 14.38 10.58 -28.50
CA ILE A 283 14.14 9.81 -29.73
C ILE A 283 14.26 10.70 -30.97
N TYR A 284 13.81 11.96 -30.88
CA TYR A 284 13.92 12.92 -31.96
C TYR A 284 15.37 13.35 -32.21
N GLU A 285 16.18 13.47 -31.15
CA GLU A 285 17.64 13.73 -31.27
C GLU A 285 18.43 12.50 -31.76
N GLN A 286 17.97 11.28 -31.47
CA GLN A 286 18.65 10.04 -31.90
C GLN A 286 18.24 9.53 -33.30
N SER A 287 17.23 10.13 -33.94
CA SER A 287 16.83 9.74 -35.30
C SER A 287 17.88 10.20 -36.34
N PRO A 288 18.46 9.30 -37.15
CA PRO A 288 19.58 9.61 -38.04
C PRO A 288 19.18 10.31 -39.36
N ASN A 289 17.95 10.81 -39.49
CA ASN A 289 17.50 11.53 -40.69
C ASN A 289 17.01 12.93 -40.36
N ARG A 290 17.91 13.91 -40.42
CA ARG A 290 17.53 15.29 -40.73
C ARG A 290 18.45 15.90 -41.79
N PRO A 291 17.90 16.51 -42.85
CA PRO A 291 18.66 17.38 -43.73
C PRO A 291 19.12 18.61 -42.95
N VAL A 292 20.39 18.95 -43.10
CA VAL A 292 21.06 20.11 -42.51
C VAL A 292 20.51 21.40 -43.13
N ALA A 293 20.08 22.35 -42.28
CA ALA A 293 19.97 23.79 -42.61
C ALA A 293 19.88 24.60 -41.28
N PRO A 294 20.38 25.86 -41.23
CA PRO A 294 21.50 26.21 -40.36
C PRO A 294 21.11 26.91 -39.04
N LEU A 295 22.09 26.89 -38.12
CA LEU A 295 22.17 27.70 -36.91
C LEU A 295 21.82 29.17 -37.16
N MET A 296 20.88 29.67 -36.36
CA MET A 296 20.79 31.08 -35.98
C MET A 296 20.63 31.13 -34.46
N ALA A 297 21.51 31.91 -33.84
CA ALA A 297 21.60 32.19 -32.42
C ALA A 297 20.29 32.74 -31.83
N HIS A 298 20.07 32.52 -30.52
CA HIS A 298 19.83 33.56 -29.51
C HIS A 298 19.38 32.87 -28.20
N VAL A 299 20.21 32.93 -27.15
CA VAL A 299 20.17 33.89 -26.03
C VAL A 299 19.33 33.38 -24.86
N ASN A 300 20.06 33.15 -23.76
CA ASN A 300 19.53 33.04 -22.41
C ASN A 300 18.70 34.28 -22.08
N ASN A 301 17.45 34.07 -21.66
CA ASN A 301 16.80 35.05 -20.80
C ASN A 301 15.96 34.37 -19.73
N THR A 302 16.31 34.69 -18.50
CA THR A 302 15.53 34.43 -17.28
C THR A 302 14.22 35.23 -17.27
N ARG A 303 13.18 34.58 -16.72
CA ARG A 303 12.18 35.13 -15.78
C ARG A 303 10.77 35.48 -16.29
N GLU A 304 9.83 34.96 -15.49
CA GLU A 304 8.42 35.35 -15.24
C GLU A 304 7.34 35.04 -16.27
N GLY A 305 6.18 34.67 -15.71
CA GLY A 305 5.07 34.02 -16.38
C GLY A 305 4.05 34.98 -16.96
N SER A 306 3.08 34.42 -17.69
CA SER A 306 1.67 34.83 -17.72
C SER A 306 0.90 33.92 -18.66
N GLU A 307 -0.34 33.65 -18.25
CA GLU A 307 -1.38 32.91 -18.94
C GLU A 307 -1.73 33.54 -20.30
N HIS A 308 -2.03 32.72 -21.31
CA HIS A 308 -3.35 32.72 -21.98
C HIS A 308 -3.44 31.70 -23.13
N ARG A 309 -4.52 30.91 -23.05
CA ARG A 309 -5.35 30.31 -24.11
C ARG A 309 -4.80 30.29 -25.55
N PHE A 310 -4.66 29.09 -26.09
CA PHE A 310 -5.18 28.78 -27.43
C PHE A 310 -5.87 27.41 -27.43
N MET A 311 -7.20 27.44 -27.49
CA MET A 311 -7.99 26.31 -27.98
C MET A 311 -7.60 26.04 -29.43
N LYS A 312 -7.24 24.81 -29.77
CA LYS A 312 -7.31 24.30 -31.14
C LYS A 312 -7.85 22.88 -31.13
N ARG A 313 -9.14 22.81 -31.48
CA ARG A 313 -9.89 21.68 -32.01
C ARG A 313 -9.08 21.02 -33.14
N LEU A 314 -8.81 19.72 -33.03
CA LEU A 314 -8.44 18.89 -34.18
C LEU A 314 -9.46 17.76 -34.32
N GLU A 315 -10.04 17.72 -35.51
CA GLU A 315 -11.09 16.84 -35.97
C GLU A 315 -10.55 15.43 -36.24
N PHE A 316 -11.39 14.43 -36.00
CA PHE A 316 -11.15 13.04 -36.40
C PHE A 316 -11.33 12.89 -37.92
N GLY A 317 -10.24 12.62 -38.62
CA GLY A 317 -10.28 12.17 -40.02
C GLY A 317 -10.28 10.64 -40.08
N ALA A 318 -11.39 10.06 -40.53
CA ALA A 318 -11.48 8.67 -40.96
C ALA A 318 -11.00 8.53 -42.41
N VAL A 319 -10.11 7.58 -42.71
CA VAL A 319 -9.94 7.01 -44.05
C VAL A 319 -9.71 5.49 -43.96
N SER A 320 -10.36 4.82 -44.89
CA SER A 320 -10.76 3.42 -44.99
C SER A 320 -9.69 2.34 -45.04
N GLN A 321 -10.19 1.18 -44.62
CA GLN A 321 -9.85 -0.20 -44.97
C GLN A 321 -9.48 -0.43 -46.46
N ASN A 322 -8.47 -1.29 -46.70
CA ASN A 322 -8.59 -2.51 -47.52
C ASN A 322 -7.31 -3.39 -47.49
N HIS A 323 -7.48 -4.58 -46.88
CA HIS A 323 -6.93 -5.96 -47.08
C HIS A 323 -5.74 -6.31 -48.01
N PRO A 324 -5.13 -7.54 -47.94
CA PRO A 324 -5.36 -8.67 -47.01
C PRO A 324 -4.09 -9.32 -46.39
N LEU A 325 -4.36 -10.15 -45.37
CA LEU A 325 -3.48 -11.13 -44.74
C LEU A 325 -2.96 -12.17 -45.75
N GLN A 326 -1.65 -12.40 -45.74
CA GLN A 326 -1.03 -13.57 -46.38
C GLN A 326 -0.45 -14.48 -45.30
N SER A 327 -1.10 -15.63 -45.12
CA SER A 327 -0.66 -16.73 -44.28
C SER A 327 0.55 -17.42 -44.92
N MET A 328 1.71 -17.42 -44.25
CA MET A 328 2.83 -18.28 -44.62
C MET A 328 2.94 -19.44 -43.63
N HIS A 329 2.51 -20.61 -44.11
CA HIS A 329 2.87 -21.91 -43.53
C HIS A 329 4.38 -22.13 -43.63
N SER A 330 4.98 -22.66 -42.56
CA SER A 330 6.35 -23.19 -42.57
C SER A 330 6.33 -24.64 -43.07
N PRO A 331 7.17 -25.02 -44.05
CA PRO A 331 7.41 -26.42 -44.39
C PRO A 331 8.69 -26.90 -43.70
N GLN A 332 8.57 -27.78 -42.70
CA GLN A 332 9.71 -28.54 -42.18
C GLN A 332 9.93 -29.78 -43.06
N GLY A 333 11.17 -29.88 -43.55
CA GLY A 333 11.63 -30.87 -44.51
C GLY A 333 11.80 -32.27 -43.93
N ILE A 334 11.64 -33.23 -44.84
CA ILE A 334 11.79 -34.67 -44.70
C ILE A 334 13.28 -35.01 -44.52
N VAL A 335 13.61 -35.68 -43.42
CA VAL A 335 14.89 -36.39 -43.25
C VAL A 335 14.77 -37.75 -43.94
N LYS A 336 15.41 -37.93 -45.09
CA LYS A 336 15.65 -39.26 -45.68
C LYS A 336 17.04 -39.73 -45.24
N MET A 337 17.03 -40.76 -44.40
CA MET A 337 18.18 -41.57 -44.04
C MET A 337 18.73 -42.29 -45.28
N ILE A 338 20.05 -42.25 -45.42
CA ILE A 338 20.83 -43.09 -46.32
C ILE A 338 20.90 -44.47 -45.68
N LEU A 339 20.48 -45.49 -46.42
CA LEU A 339 20.95 -46.87 -46.30
C LEU A 339 21.13 -47.45 -47.70
#